data_AF-A0AAU2X690-F1
#
_entry.id   AF-A0AAU2X690-F1
#
_cell.length_a   1.000
_cell.length_b   1.000
_cell.length_c   1.000
_cell.angle_alpha   90.00
_cell.angle_beta   90.00
_cell.angle_gamma   90.00
#
_symmetry.space_group_name_H-M   'P 1'
#
loop_
_entity.id
_entity.type
_entity.pdbx_description
1 polymer ?
#
loop_
_entity_poly.entity_id
_entity_poly.type
_entity_poly.pdbx_seq_one_letter_code
_entity_poly.pdbx_strand_id
1 'polypeptide(L)'
;MRPGQSVVHAWGVNGTNLPAFRGTVRSRTAASGSDTVTVTALDGAERLCTPAQLPSPSIGGTTQRFIASTTWCADHLLRNAGFHSCPPPRSDCLLYASLHGGELPNIGSLFFLNNHEGWTDSRVPWSSGLQTSTSSGVETAGSWAPRTRISSWLSGGLWMEVWADNQGSTAGGRAVTIEPFWVGYNESGADRVTFTVDFVAGTARFGVGTGSASWSFPQLQSQSGRWHLAGHVAFDSTHGRPTVTPYLTAPDGTLLTATPSTFASQALVSGSLASVGLRAAGLRLEALQPAKMPARPTGDAITQRGRWVRSAYLDKPICPLQTIPRVTGTTWEVLTEIASATLSTLELREDGTVRWRNPTRFASVPATTDLTVTSARDIAALTITDEIDACRNQVKAPWESWQGMEMDGEAGSYIDTTVRTLAAGANVPRARGGPGIGLRPDQHTDAGRGTARSCTNSRPRLGSKAGPRPPGSADCSATRAPSRPRCSETSRSCPIRASNWATSYASSTAPALRSTPRPGWSASALPRPNRGSPRR
;
A
#
# COMPACT_ATOMS: atom_id res chain seq x y z
N MET A 1 -22.15 11.93 19.97
CA MET A 1 -20.91 11.14 20.17
C MET A 1 -19.80 11.78 19.37
N ARG A 2 -18.60 11.92 19.94
CA ARG A 2 -17.40 12.31 19.18
C ARG A 2 -16.91 11.09 18.37
N PRO A 3 -16.27 11.28 17.20
CA PRO A 3 -15.64 10.19 16.45
C PRO A 3 -14.68 9.40 17.35
N GLY A 4 -14.75 8.07 17.32
CA GLY A 4 -13.89 7.18 18.13
C GLY A 4 -14.37 6.86 19.55
N GLN A 5 -15.52 7.40 19.99
CA GLN A 5 -16.18 6.98 21.23
C GLN A 5 -17.02 5.73 20.97
N SER A 6 -16.75 4.65 21.69
CA SER A 6 -17.45 3.38 21.51
C SER A 6 -18.50 3.10 22.57
N VAL A 7 -18.35 3.69 23.76
CA VAL A 7 -19.37 3.68 24.80
C VAL A 7 -19.49 5.09 25.38
N VAL A 8 -20.71 5.61 25.38
CA VAL A 8 -21.05 6.89 26.00
C VAL A 8 -22.11 6.60 27.05
N HIS A 9 -21.81 6.99 28.28
CA HIS A 9 -22.79 6.93 29.37
C HIS A 9 -23.83 8.02 29.13
N ALA A 10 -25.10 7.64 29.02
CA ALA A 10 -26.20 8.58 28.77
C ALA A 10 -26.46 9.50 29.98
N TRP A 11 -26.04 9.08 31.17
CA TRP A 11 -26.19 9.82 32.43
C TRP A 11 -24.96 9.58 33.29
N GLY A 12 -24.44 10.65 33.88
CA GLY A 12 -23.35 10.63 34.83
C GLY A 12 -23.83 10.31 36.25
N VAL A 13 -22.93 9.86 37.11
CA VAL A 13 -23.21 9.82 38.56
C VAL A 13 -23.12 11.26 39.07
N ASN A 14 -24.15 11.74 39.79
CA ASN A 14 -24.21 13.11 40.36
C ASN A 14 -24.04 14.27 39.35
N GLY A 15 -24.52 14.12 38.11
CA GLY A 15 -24.42 15.18 37.09
C GLY A 15 -23.04 15.34 36.43
N THR A 16 -22.05 14.55 36.86
CA THR A 16 -20.72 14.47 36.23
C THR A 16 -20.67 13.42 35.14
N ASN A 17 -20.43 13.82 33.90
CA ASN A 17 -20.23 12.90 32.78
C ASN A 17 -19.10 11.90 33.08
N LEU A 18 -19.42 10.61 33.05
CA LEU A 18 -18.41 9.57 33.19
C LEU A 18 -17.46 9.56 31.98
N PRO A 19 -16.18 9.16 32.16
CA PRO A 19 -15.25 9.01 31.07
C PRO A 19 -15.83 8.09 29.98
N ALA A 20 -15.85 8.55 28.74
CA ALA A 20 -16.28 7.72 27.62
C ALA A 20 -15.17 6.75 27.23
N PHE A 21 -15.52 5.47 27.06
CA PHE A 21 -14.60 4.49 26.50
C PHE A 21 -14.31 4.82 25.04
N ARG A 22 -13.03 4.92 24.69
CA ARG A 22 -12.51 5.16 23.34
C ARG A 22 -11.78 3.91 22.87
N GLY A 23 -11.97 3.53 21.61
CA GLY A 23 -11.39 2.30 21.04
C GLY A 23 -12.44 1.27 20.64
N THR A 24 -12.05 0.23 19.90
CA THR A 24 -13.01 -0.73 19.33
C THR A 24 -13.55 -1.66 20.43
N VAL A 25 -14.84 -2.00 20.38
CA VAL A 25 -15.47 -2.90 21.37
C VAL A 25 -15.67 -4.27 20.75
N ARG A 26 -15.16 -5.32 21.41
CA ARG A 26 -15.30 -6.72 20.99
C ARG A 26 -16.68 -7.27 21.31
N SER A 27 -17.17 -7.01 22.52
CA SER A 27 -18.48 -7.47 22.97
C SER A 27 -19.09 -6.49 23.97
N ARG A 28 -20.42 -6.47 23.99
CA ARG A 28 -21.23 -5.72 24.94
C ARG A 28 -22.25 -6.68 25.50
N THR A 29 -22.28 -6.84 26.81
CA THR A 29 -23.32 -7.63 27.47
C THR A 29 -23.94 -6.79 28.57
N ALA A 30 -25.27 -6.76 28.61
CA ALA A 30 -26.02 -6.12 29.67
C ALA A 30 -26.79 -7.22 30.42
N ALA A 31 -26.56 -7.32 31.73
CA ALA A 31 -27.26 -8.26 32.58
C ALA A 31 -28.35 -7.49 33.36
N SER A 32 -29.62 -7.75 33.03
CA SER A 32 -30.77 -7.10 33.68
C SER A 32 -30.95 -7.48 35.15
N GLY A 33 -30.34 -8.58 35.60
CA GLY A 33 -30.41 -9.03 36.99
C GLY A 33 -29.37 -8.41 37.91
N SER A 34 -28.35 -7.73 37.37
CA SER A 34 -27.24 -7.15 38.16
C SER A 34 -26.95 -5.69 37.83
N ASP A 35 -27.80 -5.03 37.01
CA ASP A 35 -27.60 -3.68 36.48
C ASP A 35 -26.17 -3.41 35.96
N THR A 36 -25.51 -4.46 35.47
CA THR A 36 -24.11 -4.41 35.05
C THR A 36 -24.04 -4.45 33.53
N VAL A 37 -23.28 -3.52 32.95
CA VAL A 37 -22.90 -3.53 31.54
C VAL A 37 -21.42 -3.90 31.47
N THR A 38 -21.12 -5.05 30.86
CA THR A 38 -19.75 -5.47 30.59
C THR A 38 -19.39 -5.10 29.15
N VAL A 39 -18.27 -4.41 29.02
CA VAL A 39 -17.71 -3.99 27.73
C VAL A 39 -16.31 -4.58 27.64
N THR A 40 -16.07 -5.42 26.65
CA THR A 40 -14.73 -5.93 26.38
C THR A 40 -14.12 -5.12 25.24
N ALA A 41 -12.99 -4.46 25.53
CA ALA A 41 -12.21 -3.77 24.51
C ALA A 41 -11.63 -4.78 23.50
N LEU A 42 -11.68 -4.46 22.22
CA LEU A 42 -10.87 -5.14 21.21
C LEU A 42 -9.49 -4.48 21.23
N ASP A 43 -8.47 -5.23 21.62
CA ASP A 43 -7.10 -4.77 21.54
C ASP A 43 -6.71 -4.62 20.06
N GLY A 44 -6.08 -3.49 19.71
CA GLY A 44 -5.52 -3.30 18.38
C GLY A 44 -4.46 -4.37 18.04
N ALA A 45 -3.74 -4.87 19.05
CA ALA A 45 -2.78 -5.95 18.90
C ALA A 45 -3.46 -7.27 18.49
N GLU A 46 -4.67 -7.58 18.98
CA GLU A 46 -5.42 -8.77 18.56
C GLU A 46 -5.71 -8.75 17.05
N ARG A 47 -5.92 -7.56 16.45
CA ARG A 47 -6.10 -7.41 15.00
C ARG A 47 -4.81 -7.70 14.21
N LEU A 48 -3.65 -7.50 14.83
CA LEU A 48 -2.34 -7.78 14.22
C LEU A 48 -1.92 -9.25 14.42
N CYS A 49 -2.67 -10.04 15.18
CA CYS A 49 -2.47 -11.49 15.28
C CYS A 49 -3.00 -12.25 14.05
N THR A 50 -3.64 -11.58 13.07
CA THR A 50 -4.08 -12.26 11.84
C THR A 50 -2.88 -12.74 11.01
N PRO A 51 -3.00 -13.89 10.31
CA PRO A 51 -1.93 -14.38 9.44
C PRO A 51 -1.48 -13.31 8.45
N ALA A 52 -0.17 -13.07 8.40
CA ALA A 52 0.41 -12.13 7.46
C ALA A 52 0.30 -12.67 6.03
N GLN A 53 -0.20 -11.83 5.11
CA GLN A 53 -0.27 -12.15 3.70
C GLN A 53 0.22 -10.96 2.89
N LEU A 54 1.24 -11.18 2.09
CA LEU A 54 1.70 -10.27 1.05
C LEU A 54 1.46 -10.93 -0.31
N PRO A 55 1.08 -10.18 -1.34
CA PRO A 55 0.85 -10.75 -2.66
C PRO A 55 2.20 -11.19 -3.26
N SER A 56 2.17 -12.30 -4.00
CA SER A 56 3.28 -12.65 -4.87
C SER A 56 3.26 -11.69 -6.05
N PRO A 57 4.37 -11.00 -6.37
CA PRO A 57 4.42 -10.18 -7.57
C PRO A 57 4.22 -11.09 -8.78
N SER A 58 3.27 -10.73 -9.65
CA SER A 58 2.99 -11.42 -10.92
C SER A 58 3.95 -10.98 -12.05
N ILE A 59 4.72 -9.92 -11.82
CA ILE A 59 5.72 -9.41 -12.75
C ILE A 59 7.06 -9.98 -12.29
N GLY A 60 7.59 -10.92 -13.08
CA GLY A 60 8.94 -11.46 -12.89
C GLY A 60 9.98 -10.35 -12.93
N GLY A 61 11.08 -10.51 -12.19
CA GLY A 61 12.12 -9.52 -11.94
C GLY A 61 12.97 -9.11 -13.14
N THR A 62 12.38 -8.93 -14.32
CA THR A 62 13.07 -8.45 -15.52
C THR A 62 13.23 -6.92 -15.54
N THR A 63 12.51 -6.20 -14.69
CA THR A 63 12.69 -4.76 -14.53
C THR A 63 13.60 -4.51 -13.32
N GLN A 64 14.73 -3.84 -13.50
CA GLN A 64 15.57 -3.29 -12.41
C GLN A 64 14.85 -2.26 -11.52
N ARG A 65 13.53 -2.19 -11.59
CA ARG A 65 12.67 -1.17 -10.99
C ARG A 65 12.10 -1.67 -9.66
N PHE A 66 11.89 -0.72 -8.77
CA PHE A 66 11.31 -0.97 -7.46
C PHE A 66 9.79 -1.09 -7.57
N ILE A 67 9.27 -2.29 -7.38
CA ILE A 67 7.82 -2.57 -7.49
C ILE A 67 7.06 -2.24 -6.20
N ALA A 68 7.77 -2.23 -5.06
CA ALA A 68 7.22 -1.96 -3.73
C ALA A 68 8.28 -1.31 -2.83
N SER A 69 7.92 -1.10 -1.57
CA SER A 69 8.83 -0.74 -0.48
C SER A 69 8.41 -1.45 0.80
N THR A 70 9.26 -1.42 1.81
CA THR A 70 8.86 -1.91 3.15
C THR A 70 7.70 -1.13 3.73
N THR A 71 7.56 0.15 3.40
CA THR A 71 6.40 0.97 3.77
C THR A 71 5.12 0.49 3.08
N TRP A 72 5.21 0.10 1.80
CA TRP A 72 4.07 -0.52 1.10
C TRP A 72 3.69 -1.85 1.74
N CYS A 73 4.67 -2.71 2.08
CA CYS A 73 4.41 -3.98 2.76
C CYS A 73 3.71 -3.75 4.11
N ALA A 74 4.20 -2.77 4.89
CA ALA A 74 3.59 -2.40 6.15
C ALA A 74 2.15 -1.89 5.96
N ASP A 75 1.92 -0.98 5.00
CA ASP A 75 0.58 -0.48 4.66
C ASP A 75 -0.36 -1.62 4.26
N HIS A 76 0.10 -2.53 3.41
CA HIS A 76 -0.70 -3.66 2.95
C HIS A 76 -1.14 -4.56 4.11
N LEU A 77 -0.20 -4.92 4.99
CA LEU A 77 -0.47 -5.75 6.16
C LEU A 77 -1.41 -5.04 7.16
N LEU A 78 -1.16 -3.76 7.42
CA LEU A 78 -2.01 -2.95 8.29
C LEU A 78 -3.44 -2.86 7.76
N ARG A 79 -3.63 -2.66 6.45
CA ARG A 79 -4.96 -2.64 5.83
C ARG A 79 -5.68 -3.97 5.94
N ASN A 80 -4.95 -5.09 5.80
CA ASN A 80 -5.53 -6.42 5.98
C ASN A 80 -5.95 -6.67 7.43
N ALA A 81 -5.23 -6.11 8.41
CA ALA A 81 -5.65 -6.04 9.82
C ALA A 81 -6.73 -4.97 10.08
N GLY A 82 -7.11 -4.19 9.06
CA GLY A 82 -8.12 -3.14 9.07
C GLY A 82 -7.69 -1.84 9.77
N PHE A 83 -6.39 -1.56 9.78
CA PHE A 83 -5.85 -0.22 9.99
C PHE A 83 -5.65 0.48 8.64
N HIS A 84 -6.36 1.59 8.42
CA HIS A 84 -6.40 2.23 7.11
C HIS A 84 -5.67 3.58 7.14
N SER A 85 -4.71 3.75 6.23
CA SER A 85 -3.94 4.98 6.05
C SER A 85 -4.58 5.93 5.03
N CYS A 86 -5.41 5.40 4.13
CA CYS A 86 -6.32 6.12 3.23
C CYS A 86 -7.62 5.31 3.04
N PRO A 87 -8.67 5.85 2.37
CA PRO A 87 -9.99 5.23 2.34
C PRO A 87 -9.94 3.75 1.90
N PRO A 88 -10.63 2.84 2.60
CA PRO A 88 -10.60 1.42 2.26
C PRO A 88 -11.22 1.15 0.88
N PRO A 89 -10.88 0.00 0.26
CA PRO A 89 -11.54 -0.44 -0.96
C PRO A 89 -13.07 -0.55 -0.77
N ARG A 90 -13.84 -0.16 -1.78
CA ARG A 90 -15.29 -0.43 -1.80
C ARG A 90 -15.58 -1.94 -1.81
N SER A 91 -16.80 -2.33 -1.43
CA SER A 91 -17.22 -3.75 -1.38
C SER A 91 -16.97 -4.50 -2.70
N ASP A 92 -17.29 -3.86 -3.82
CA ASP A 92 -17.17 -4.42 -5.17
C ASP A 92 -15.96 -3.84 -5.93
N CYS A 93 -14.87 -3.57 -5.20
CA CYS A 93 -13.64 -3.05 -5.79
C CYS A 93 -13.04 -4.07 -6.78
N LEU A 94 -12.81 -3.60 -8.01
CA LEU A 94 -12.20 -4.39 -9.08
C LEU A 94 -10.68 -4.29 -9.04
N LEU A 95 -10.19 -3.07 -8.78
CA LEU A 95 -8.80 -2.71 -8.61
C LEU A 95 -8.72 -1.77 -7.41
N TYR A 96 -7.74 -1.96 -6.54
CA TYR A 96 -7.41 -1.00 -5.50
C TYR A 96 -5.91 -0.83 -5.45
N ALA A 97 -5.43 0.35 -5.82
CA ALA A 97 -4.06 0.77 -5.61
C ALA A 97 -4.06 1.89 -4.57
N SER A 98 -3.49 1.62 -3.38
CA SER A 98 -3.31 2.68 -2.37
C SER A 98 -2.43 3.80 -2.91
N LEU A 99 -1.47 3.45 -3.78
CA LEU A 99 -0.40 4.31 -4.26
C LEU A 99 0.55 4.75 -3.14
N HIS A 100 0.63 3.97 -2.06
CA HIS A 100 1.50 4.24 -0.90
C HIS A 100 2.79 3.44 -1.00
N GLY A 101 3.91 4.07 -1.37
CA GLY A 101 5.24 3.46 -1.35
C GLY A 101 5.49 2.27 -2.27
N GLY A 102 4.59 1.97 -3.18
CA GLY A 102 4.77 0.89 -4.14
C GLY A 102 3.87 1.03 -5.35
N GLU A 103 4.28 0.40 -6.44
CA GLU A 103 3.54 0.33 -7.69
C GLU A 103 2.44 -0.73 -7.63
N LEU A 104 2.64 -1.74 -6.77
CA LEU A 104 1.72 -2.86 -6.62
C LEU A 104 0.38 -2.44 -6.02
N PRO A 105 -0.75 -2.95 -6.57
CA PRO A 105 -2.07 -2.73 -5.98
C PRO A 105 -2.30 -3.68 -4.80
N ASN A 106 -3.20 -3.33 -3.87
CA ASN A 106 -3.68 -4.28 -2.86
C ASN A 106 -4.72 -5.25 -3.44
N ILE A 107 -5.47 -4.83 -4.48
CA ILE A 107 -6.44 -5.66 -5.20
C ILE A 107 -6.16 -5.51 -6.70
N GLY A 108 -5.85 -6.60 -7.39
CA GLY A 108 -5.51 -6.61 -8.82
C GLY A 108 -4.04 -6.98 -9.04
N SER A 109 -3.52 -6.67 -10.23
CA SER A 109 -2.12 -6.92 -10.60
C SER A 109 -1.55 -5.74 -11.36
N LEU A 110 -0.27 -5.43 -11.15
CA LEU A 110 0.43 -4.39 -11.89
C LEU A 110 0.74 -4.86 -13.32
N PHE A 111 0.67 -3.96 -14.29
CA PHE A 111 1.34 -4.11 -15.58
C PHE A 111 2.60 -3.23 -15.63
N PHE A 112 2.45 -1.94 -15.35
CA PHE A 112 3.57 -0.99 -15.26
C PHE A 112 3.17 0.26 -14.47
N LEU A 113 4.17 0.96 -13.93
CA LEU A 113 4.10 2.36 -13.54
C LEU A 113 5.38 3.06 -14.03
N ASN A 114 5.22 4.19 -14.70
CA ASN A 114 6.30 4.91 -15.37
C ASN A 114 6.26 6.40 -15.02
N ASN A 115 7.41 7.05 -15.11
CA ASN A 115 7.56 8.51 -15.04
C ASN A 115 6.98 9.13 -13.75
N HIS A 116 7.12 8.48 -12.61
CA HIS A 116 6.79 9.07 -11.30
C HIS A 116 8.08 9.50 -10.59
N GLU A 117 7.96 10.42 -9.62
CA GLU A 117 9.09 10.94 -8.84
C GLU A 117 9.25 10.20 -7.49
N GLY A 118 8.56 9.07 -7.35
CA GLY A 118 8.50 8.29 -6.12
C GLY A 118 7.28 8.64 -5.27
N TRP A 119 7.47 8.61 -3.96
CA TRP A 119 6.41 8.81 -2.96
C TRP A 119 6.80 9.88 -1.97
N THR A 120 5.81 10.60 -1.48
CA THR A 120 5.97 11.68 -0.50
C THR A 120 4.90 11.59 0.58
N ASP A 121 5.20 12.07 1.77
CA ASP A 121 4.27 12.25 2.89
C ASP A 121 3.80 13.71 3.03
N SER A 122 4.34 14.61 2.19
CA SER A 122 4.03 16.02 2.19
C SER A 122 3.00 16.38 1.11
N ARG A 123 1.95 17.10 1.52
CA ARG A 123 0.86 17.56 0.63
C ARG A 123 0.24 16.41 -0.15
N VAL A 124 -0.12 15.36 0.59
CA VAL A 124 -0.85 14.20 0.07
C VAL A 124 -2.25 14.18 0.66
N PRO A 125 -3.23 13.56 -0.01
CA PRO A 125 -4.60 13.53 0.49
C PRO A 125 -4.73 12.96 1.92
N TRP A 126 -3.90 11.99 2.28
CA TRP A 126 -4.00 11.24 3.54
C TRP A 126 -2.66 11.02 4.24
N SER A 127 -1.77 10.15 3.76
CA SER A 127 -0.58 9.76 4.55
C SER A 127 0.71 9.64 3.75
N SER A 128 0.64 9.08 2.55
CA SER A 128 1.80 8.82 1.71
C SER A 128 1.29 8.58 0.29
N GLY A 129 1.60 9.46 -0.64
CA GLY A 129 1.02 9.45 -1.98
C GLY A 129 2.07 9.33 -3.07
N LEU A 130 1.64 8.83 -4.22
CA LEU A 130 2.44 8.82 -5.44
C LEU A 130 2.66 10.27 -5.90
N GLN A 131 3.92 10.69 -5.99
CA GLN A 131 4.28 11.96 -6.59
C GLN A 131 4.44 11.77 -8.09
N THR A 132 3.56 12.42 -8.85
CA THR A 132 3.60 12.34 -10.32
C THR A 132 4.66 13.26 -10.89
N SER A 133 5.00 13.08 -12.17
CA SER A 133 6.03 13.89 -12.84
C SER A 133 5.73 15.38 -12.74
N THR A 134 6.71 16.17 -12.34
CA THR A 134 6.64 17.63 -12.32
C THR A 134 7.27 18.26 -13.56
N SER A 135 7.91 17.46 -14.40
CA SER A 135 8.51 17.86 -15.67
C SER A 135 7.43 18.24 -16.70
N SER A 136 7.63 19.38 -17.36
CA SER A 136 6.72 19.84 -18.42
C SER A 136 6.64 18.82 -19.56
N GLY A 137 5.41 18.52 -20.01
CA GLY A 137 5.15 17.58 -21.11
C GLY A 137 5.34 16.10 -20.76
N VAL A 138 5.63 15.74 -19.51
CA VAL A 138 5.78 14.36 -19.07
C VAL A 138 4.66 14.00 -18.10
N GLU A 139 3.99 12.87 -18.37
CA GLU A 139 2.97 12.31 -17.49
C GLU A 139 3.47 11.02 -16.84
N THR A 140 3.18 10.88 -15.55
CA THR A 140 3.17 9.58 -14.88
C THR A 140 2.08 8.72 -15.49
N ALA A 141 2.43 7.50 -15.89
CA ALA A 141 1.50 6.57 -16.51
C ALA A 141 1.58 5.20 -15.83
N GLY A 142 0.45 4.71 -15.33
CA GLY A 142 0.31 3.41 -14.72
C GLY A 142 -0.80 2.58 -15.37
N SER A 143 -0.69 1.27 -15.30
CA SER A 143 -1.71 0.34 -15.77
C SER A 143 -1.74 -0.90 -14.89
N TRP A 144 -2.95 -1.34 -14.54
CA TRP A 144 -3.18 -2.52 -13.71
C TRP A 144 -4.27 -3.40 -14.30
N ALA A 145 -4.15 -4.71 -14.11
CA ALA A 145 -5.21 -5.67 -14.33
C ALA A 145 -6.17 -5.69 -13.13
N PRO A 146 -7.50 -5.64 -13.34
CA PRO A 146 -8.45 -5.82 -12.25
C PRO A 146 -8.42 -7.26 -11.73
N ARG A 147 -8.70 -7.47 -10.43
CA ARG A 147 -8.82 -8.80 -9.82
C ARG A 147 -9.93 -9.63 -10.47
N THR A 148 -11.04 -8.97 -10.76
CA THR A 148 -12.21 -9.56 -11.40
C THR A 148 -12.55 -8.74 -12.64
N ARG A 149 -12.64 -9.40 -13.80
CA ARG A 149 -13.09 -8.76 -15.02
C ARG A 149 -14.61 -8.65 -15.00
N ILE A 150 -15.13 -7.45 -15.19
CA ILE A 150 -16.56 -7.22 -15.42
C ILE A 150 -16.81 -7.20 -16.93
N SER A 151 -18.06 -7.38 -17.35
CA SER A 151 -18.47 -7.21 -18.74
C SER A 151 -19.04 -5.82 -19.00
N SER A 152 -18.89 -5.30 -20.21
CA SER A 152 -19.32 -3.95 -20.57
C SER A 152 -20.85 -3.85 -20.69
N TRP A 153 -21.53 -4.97 -20.92
CA TRP A 153 -22.96 -5.00 -21.28
C TRP A 153 -23.87 -5.69 -20.24
N LEU A 154 -23.35 -6.45 -19.25
CA LEU A 154 -24.19 -7.27 -18.36
C LEU A 154 -24.51 -6.62 -17.01
N SER A 155 -24.87 -5.34 -17.04
CA SER A 155 -25.44 -4.58 -15.91
C SER A 155 -24.51 -4.43 -14.69
N GLY A 156 -24.14 -3.18 -14.44
CA GLY A 156 -23.31 -2.80 -13.32
C GLY A 156 -22.42 -1.69 -13.78
N GLY A 157 -22.89 -0.46 -13.58
CA GLY A 157 -22.07 0.71 -13.82
C GLY A 157 -20.72 0.62 -13.12
N LEU A 158 -19.80 1.44 -13.56
CA LEU A 158 -18.45 1.55 -13.01
C LEU A 158 -18.38 2.83 -12.20
N TRP A 159 -18.00 2.72 -10.93
CA TRP A 159 -17.54 3.85 -10.14
C TRP A 159 -16.03 3.87 -10.17
N MET A 160 -15.43 4.93 -10.69
CA MET A 160 -13.98 5.11 -10.69
C MET A 160 -13.63 6.33 -9.87
N GLU A 161 -12.65 6.22 -9.00
CA GLU A 161 -12.24 7.33 -8.15
C GLU A 161 -10.76 7.28 -7.78
N VAL A 162 -10.22 8.46 -7.47
CA VAL A 162 -8.88 8.68 -6.94
C VAL A 162 -8.89 9.94 -6.07
N TRP A 163 -8.04 9.97 -5.05
CA TRP A 163 -7.79 11.20 -4.30
C TRP A 163 -6.55 11.89 -4.85
N ALA A 164 -6.64 13.21 -5.04
CA ALA A 164 -5.55 14.02 -5.56
C ALA A 164 -5.31 15.21 -4.64
N ASP A 165 -4.05 15.58 -4.43
CA ASP A 165 -3.70 16.89 -3.90
C ASP A 165 -3.13 17.74 -5.03
N ASN A 166 -3.77 18.88 -5.27
CA ASN A 166 -3.35 19.80 -6.32
C ASN A 166 -2.44 20.91 -5.81
N GLN A 167 -2.02 20.97 -4.54
CA GLN A 167 -1.16 22.05 -4.04
C GLN A 167 0.30 21.91 -4.50
N GLY A 168 0.98 23.04 -4.61
CA GLY A 168 2.40 23.14 -4.99
C GLY A 168 2.62 23.66 -6.41
N SER A 169 3.82 24.20 -6.64
CA SER A 169 4.25 24.68 -7.95
C SER A 169 4.91 23.52 -8.69
N THR A 170 4.17 22.88 -9.58
CA THR A 170 4.70 21.85 -10.47
C THR A 170 4.39 22.30 -11.89
N ALA A 171 5.42 22.35 -12.74
CA ALA A 171 5.29 22.78 -14.14
C ALA A 171 4.49 21.79 -15.02
N GLY A 172 4.15 20.61 -14.50
CA GLY A 172 3.28 19.63 -15.15
C GLY A 172 1.84 20.12 -15.30
N GLY A 173 1.11 19.58 -16.28
CA GLY A 173 -0.23 20.03 -16.69
C GLY A 173 -1.38 19.90 -15.67
N ARG A 174 -1.10 19.60 -14.39
CA ARG A 174 -2.05 19.42 -13.26
C ARG A 174 -3.36 18.78 -13.71
N ALA A 175 -3.23 17.59 -14.29
CA ALA A 175 -4.36 16.80 -14.75
C ALA A 175 -4.20 15.36 -14.28
N VAL A 176 -5.33 14.67 -14.12
CA VAL A 176 -5.38 13.24 -13.84
C VAL A 176 -6.44 12.60 -14.73
N THR A 177 -6.11 11.47 -15.31
CA THR A 177 -7.00 10.66 -16.13
C THR A 177 -7.05 9.22 -15.60
N ILE A 178 -8.25 8.71 -15.37
CA ILE A 178 -8.50 7.28 -15.12
C ILE A 178 -9.01 6.66 -16.42
N GLU A 179 -8.40 5.55 -16.86
CA GLU A 179 -8.62 4.96 -18.18
C GLU A 179 -9.01 3.47 -18.11
N PRO A 180 -10.27 3.11 -17.80
CA PRO A 180 -10.75 1.74 -17.98
C PRO A 180 -10.69 1.31 -19.45
N PHE A 181 -10.02 0.18 -19.71
CA PHE A 181 -9.83 -0.38 -21.05
C PHE A 181 -10.54 -1.73 -21.20
N TRP A 182 -11.39 -1.82 -22.22
CA TRP A 182 -12.25 -2.95 -22.52
C TRP A 182 -11.77 -3.66 -23.78
N VAL A 183 -11.73 -4.99 -23.73
CA VAL A 183 -11.40 -5.84 -24.89
C VAL A 183 -12.58 -6.73 -25.21
N GLY A 184 -12.98 -6.78 -26.49
CA GLY A 184 -14.10 -7.59 -26.96
C GLY A 184 -13.91 -9.08 -26.67
N TYR A 185 -15.01 -9.82 -26.44
CA TYR A 185 -14.94 -11.25 -26.12
C TYR A 185 -14.28 -12.11 -27.21
N ASN A 186 -14.42 -11.68 -28.47
CA ASN A 186 -13.79 -12.33 -29.61
C ASN A 186 -12.50 -11.61 -30.06
N GLU A 187 -11.95 -10.76 -29.19
CA GLU A 187 -10.81 -9.85 -29.49
C GLU A 187 -11.06 -8.91 -30.68
N SER A 188 -12.29 -8.86 -31.17
CA SER A 188 -12.74 -7.99 -32.26
C SER A 188 -12.99 -6.59 -31.73
N GLY A 189 -11.91 -5.85 -31.48
CA GLY A 189 -11.94 -4.45 -31.06
C GLY A 189 -11.69 -4.22 -29.58
N ALA A 190 -11.38 -2.98 -29.26
CA ALA A 190 -11.09 -2.54 -27.91
C ALA A 190 -11.49 -1.07 -27.74
N ASP A 191 -12.03 -0.74 -26.58
CA ASP A 191 -12.50 0.60 -26.27
C ASP A 191 -11.95 1.11 -24.95
N ARG A 192 -11.86 2.43 -24.85
CA ARG A 192 -11.46 3.13 -23.63
C ARG A 192 -12.58 4.04 -23.19
N VAL A 193 -12.86 4.01 -21.90
CA VAL A 193 -13.53 5.12 -21.23
C VAL A 193 -12.42 5.91 -20.54
N THR A 194 -12.41 7.22 -20.71
CA THR A 194 -11.47 8.11 -20.03
C THR A 194 -12.24 9.06 -19.14
N PHE A 195 -11.79 9.25 -17.91
CA PHE A 195 -12.26 10.29 -17.01
C PHE A 195 -11.09 11.19 -16.65
N THR A 196 -11.05 12.38 -17.24
CA THR A 196 -9.99 13.36 -17.06
C THR A 196 -10.50 14.51 -16.18
N VAL A 197 -9.71 14.92 -15.20
CA VAL A 197 -9.89 16.18 -14.46
C VAL A 197 -8.64 17.02 -14.67
N ASP A 198 -8.85 18.23 -15.18
CA ASP A 198 -7.80 19.21 -15.48
C ASP A 198 -7.99 20.43 -14.57
N PHE A 199 -7.04 20.61 -13.65
CA PHE A 199 -7.04 21.72 -12.70
C PHE A 199 -6.62 23.05 -13.35
N VAL A 200 -5.90 23.02 -14.47
CA VAL A 200 -5.49 24.22 -15.21
C VAL A 200 -6.64 24.73 -16.07
N ALA A 201 -7.29 23.84 -16.83
CA ALA A 201 -8.44 24.20 -17.66
C ALA A 201 -9.72 24.42 -16.84
N GLY A 202 -9.76 23.88 -15.61
CA GLY A 202 -10.95 23.95 -14.76
C GLY A 202 -12.08 23.06 -15.28
N THR A 203 -11.74 21.90 -15.84
CA THR A 203 -12.71 21.02 -16.51
C THR A 203 -12.62 19.58 -16.03
N ALA A 204 -13.76 18.89 -16.04
CA ALA A 204 -13.79 17.43 -16.06
C ALA A 204 -14.30 16.97 -17.43
N ARG A 205 -13.71 15.90 -17.97
CA ARG A 205 -14.06 15.34 -19.28
C ARG A 205 -14.22 13.84 -19.18
N PHE A 206 -15.25 13.33 -19.85
CA PHE A 206 -15.37 11.92 -20.18
C PHE A 206 -15.14 11.73 -21.67
N GLY A 207 -14.34 10.73 -22.04
CA GLY A 207 -14.16 10.30 -23.42
C GLY A 207 -14.55 8.83 -23.58
N VAL A 208 -15.25 8.51 -24.67
CA VAL A 208 -15.63 7.15 -25.06
C VAL A 208 -15.42 7.06 -26.56
N GLY A 209 -14.49 6.20 -26.99
CA GLY A 209 -14.08 6.12 -28.40
C GLY A 209 -13.70 7.50 -28.96
N THR A 210 -14.42 7.97 -29.98
CA THR A 210 -14.23 9.31 -30.57
C THR A 210 -15.13 10.39 -29.97
N GLY A 211 -16.09 10.01 -29.10
CA GLY A 211 -16.98 10.94 -28.42
C GLY A 211 -16.34 11.54 -27.16
N SER A 212 -16.73 12.77 -26.82
CA SER A 212 -16.39 13.36 -25.52
C SER A 212 -17.54 14.18 -24.93
N ALA A 213 -17.61 14.24 -23.61
CA ALA A 213 -18.46 15.12 -22.83
C ALA A 213 -17.57 15.90 -21.86
N SER A 214 -17.74 17.22 -21.77
CA SER A 214 -16.90 18.10 -20.95
C SER A 214 -17.77 19.02 -20.12
N TRP A 215 -17.33 19.29 -18.88
CA TRP A 215 -18.00 20.19 -17.95
C TRP A 215 -16.96 21.10 -17.29
N SER A 216 -17.34 22.36 -17.08
CA SER A 216 -16.50 23.35 -16.40
C SER A 216 -16.85 23.42 -14.91
N PHE A 217 -15.82 23.38 -14.07
CA PHE A 217 -15.90 23.54 -12.62
C PHE A 217 -14.86 24.60 -12.19
N PRO A 218 -15.25 25.88 -12.09
CA PRO A 218 -14.31 26.98 -11.75
C PRO A 218 -13.54 26.77 -10.44
N GLN A 219 -14.08 25.97 -9.53
CA GLN A 219 -13.45 25.59 -8.27
C GLN A 219 -12.13 24.83 -8.47
N LEU A 220 -11.98 24.09 -9.58
CA LEU A 220 -10.74 23.36 -9.89
C LEU A 220 -9.54 24.30 -10.08
N GLN A 221 -9.77 25.51 -10.61
CA GLN A 221 -8.74 26.54 -10.80
C GLN A 221 -8.55 27.40 -9.54
N SER A 222 -9.65 27.69 -8.83
CA SER A 222 -9.64 28.65 -7.71
C SER A 222 -9.32 28.03 -6.35
N GLN A 223 -9.51 26.72 -6.17
CA GLN A 223 -9.24 26.04 -4.90
C GLN A 223 -8.02 25.12 -4.98
N SER A 224 -7.21 25.17 -3.92
CA SER A 224 -6.03 24.32 -3.78
C SER A 224 -6.11 23.47 -2.50
N GLY A 225 -5.76 22.19 -2.60
CA GLY A 225 -5.84 21.24 -1.50
C GLY A 225 -6.12 19.82 -1.96
N ARG A 226 -6.72 19.07 -1.05
CA ARG A 226 -7.19 17.71 -1.27
C ARG A 226 -8.52 17.69 -2.03
N TRP A 227 -8.53 16.96 -3.13
CA TRP A 227 -9.68 16.68 -3.96
C TRP A 227 -10.02 15.19 -3.95
N HIS A 228 -11.32 14.89 -3.93
CA HIS A 228 -11.84 13.59 -4.32
C HIS A 228 -12.35 13.68 -5.74
N LEU A 229 -11.83 12.85 -6.62
CA LEU A 229 -12.16 12.86 -8.04
C LEU A 229 -12.81 11.53 -8.37
N ALA A 230 -14.09 11.56 -8.73
CA ALA A 230 -14.84 10.37 -9.05
C ALA A 230 -15.72 10.54 -10.28
N GLY A 231 -16.03 9.41 -10.90
CA GLY A 231 -16.82 9.32 -12.10
C GLY A 231 -17.69 8.07 -12.07
N HIS A 232 -18.98 8.22 -12.40
CA HIS A 232 -19.87 7.08 -12.61
C HIS A 232 -20.09 6.87 -14.10
N VAL A 233 -20.04 5.62 -14.52
CA VAL A 233 -20.37 5.19 -15.88
C VAL A 233 -21.45 4.13 -15.79
N ALA A 234 -22.69 4.48 -16.09
CA ALA A 234 -23.77 3.52 -16.23
C ALA A 234 -23.83 3.02 -17.67
N PHE A 235 -24.00 1.71 -17.87
CA PHE A 235 -24.16 1.12 -19.20
C PHE A 235 -25.63 0.78 -19.43
N ASP A 236 -26.18 1.15 -20.59
CA ASP A 236 -27.47 0.61 -20.98
C ASP A 236 -27.35 -0.91 -21.25
N SER A 237 -28.41 -1.65 -20.96
CA SER A 237 -28.43 -3.11 -21.07
C SER A 237 -28.63 -3.62 -22.50
N THR A 238 -28.96 -2.74 -23.44
CA THR A 238 -29.42 -3.12 -24.79
C THR A 238 -28.34 -2.93 -25.85
N HIS A 239 -27.55 -1.87 -25.75
CA HIS A 239 -26.53 -1.46 -26.72
C HIS A 239 -25.16 -1.18 -26.08
N GLY A 240 -25.04 -1.25 -24.75
CA GLY A 240 -23.80 -0.95 -24.04
C GLY A 240 -23.39 0.52 -24.15
N ARG A 241 -24.34 1.44 -24.37
CA ARG A 241 -24.03 2.88 -24.46
C ARG A 241 -23.79 3.44 -23.07
N PRO A 242 -22.67 4.13 -22.83
CA PRO A 242 -22.36 4.69 -21.53
C PRO A 242 -23.11 6.00 -21.29
N THR A 243 -23.67 6.12 -20.10
CA THR A 243 -24.09 7.36 -19.47
C THR A 243 -23.10 7.70 -18.37
N VAL A 244 -22.46 8.85 -18.49
CA VAL A 244 -21.37 9.27 -17.62
C VAL A 244 -21.78 10.44 -16.74
N THR A 245 -21.23 10.51 -15.54
CA THR A 245 -21.43 11.66 -14.65
C THR A 245 -20.21 11.88 -13.75
N PRO A 246 -19.62 13.09 -13.73
CA PRO A 246 -18.53 13.42 -12.81
C PRO A 246 -19.06 13.78 -11.40
N TYR A 247 -18.24 13.45 -10.40
CA TYR A 247 -18.42 13.77 -8.98
C TYR A 247 -17.08 14.23 -8.42
N LEU A 248 -16.95 15.50 -8.13
CA LEU A 248 -15.74 16.08 -7.58
C LEU A 248 -16.06 16.62 -6.20
N THR A 249 -15.28 16.29 -5.17
CA THR A 249 -15.40 16.96 -3.88
C THR A 249 -14.22 17.90 -3.70
N ALA A 250 -14.54 19.19 -3.57
CA ALA A 250 -13.56 20.24 -3.39
C ALA A 250 -12.91 20.21 -2.00
N PRO A 251 -11.76 20.89 -1.79
CA PRO A 251 -11.06 20.95 -0.50
C PRO A 251 -11.93 21.46 0.66
N ASP A 252 -12.88 22.36 0.39
CA ASP A 252 -13.85 22.86 1.36
C ASP A 252 -14.96 21.85 1.72
N GLY A 253 -14.99 20.69 1.05
CA GLY A 253 -15.96 19.63 1.24
C GLY A 253 -17.21 19.75 0.36
N THR A 254 -17.30 20.76 -0.50
CA THR A 254 -18.40 20.94 -1.45
C THR A 254 -18.39 19.85 -2.51
N LEU A 255 -19.53 19.19 -2.71
CA LEU A 255 -19.72 18.26 -3.80
C LEU A 255 -20.12 19.01 -5.07
N LEU A 256 -19.30 18.87 -6.11
CA LEU A 256 -19.53 19.35 -7.46
C LEU A 256 -19.95 18.16 -8.33
N THR A 257 -21.08 18.29 -8.99
CA THR A 257 -21.58 17.29 -9.93
C THR A 257 -22.16 17.98 -11.14
N ALA A 258 -22.23 17.26 -12.25
CA ALA A 258 -22.80 17.78 -13.48
C ALA A 258 -23.99 16.96 -13.95
N THR A 259 -24.73 17.50 -14.92
CA THR A 259 -25.79 16.78 -15.62
C THR A 259 -25.19 15.56 -16.32
N PRO A 260 -25.79 14.36 -16.17
CA PRO A 260 -25.35 13.17 -16.88
C PRO A 260 -25.32 13.37 -18.40
N SER A 261 -24.33 12.79 -19.07
CA SER A 261 -24.23 12.78 -20.53
C SER A 261 -24.25 11.35 -21.05
N THR A 262 -25.09 11.08 -22.05
CA THR A 262 -25.21 9.76 -22.68
C THR A 262 -24.57 9.79 -24.06
N PHE A 263 -23.65 8.86 -24.32
CA PHE A 263 -23.04 8.71 -25.63
C PHE A 263 -23.93 7.87 -26.55
N ALA A 264 -24.95 8.50 -27.14
CA ALA A 264 -25.99 7.81 -27.91
C ALA A 264 -25.47 7.08 -29.16
N SER A 265 -24.35 7.53 -29.76
CA SER A 265 -23.76 6.93 -30.97
C SER A 265 -22.51 6.09 -30.70
N GLN A 266 -22.02 6.02 -29.46
CA GLN A 266 -20.84 5.24 -29.09
C GLN A 266 -21.27 4.08 -28.19
N ALA A 267 -21.28 2.87 -28.74
CA ALA A 267 -21.40 1.65 -27.96
C ALA A 267 -20.00 1.17 -27.59
N LEU A 268 -19.78 0.77 -26.34
CA LEU A 268 -18.56 0.03 -26.01
C LEU A 268 -18.63 -1.36 -26.64
N VAL A 269 -17.46 -1.91 -26.98
CA VAL A 269 -17.31 -3.30 -27.40
C VAL A 269 -17.92 -4.24 -26.35
N SER A 270 -18.64 -5.27 -26.81
CA SER A 270 -19.09 -6.36 -25.95
C SER A 270 -17.88 -7.15 -25.47
N GLY A 271 -17.47 -6.92 -24.24
CA GLY A 271 -16.13 -7.32 -23.81
C GLY A 271 -15.96 -7.35 -22.32
N SER A 272 -14.73 -7.60 -21.90
CA SER A 272 -14.32 -7.65 -20.51
C SER A 272 -13.31 -6.54 -20.18
N LEU A 273 -13.38 -6.00 -18.96
CA LEU A 273 -12.43 -5.00 -18.49
C LEU A 273 -11.06 -5.65 -18.40
N ALA A 274 -10.16 -5.26 -19.30
CA ALA A 274 -8.83 -5.84 -19.42
C ALA A 274 -7.82 -5.13 -18.51
N SER A 275 -7.88 -3.80 -18.44
CA SER A 275 -7.01 -3.01 -17.58
C SER A 275 -7.67 -1.71 -17.12
N VAL A 276 -7.05 -1.09 -16.12
CA VAL A 276 -7.35 0.28 -15.70
C VAL A 276 -6.05 1.05 -15.73
N GLY A 277 -6.02 2.11 -16.56
CA GLY A 277 -4.93 3.05 -16.63
C GLY A 277 -5.09 4.23 -15.66
N LEU A 278 -3.97 4.83 -15.29
CA LEU A 278 -3.86 6.11 -14.60
C LEU A 278 -2.83 6.95 -15.34
N ARG A 279 -3.19 8.19 -15.69
CA ARG A 279 -2.25 9.20 -16.19
C ARG A 279 -2.35 10.44 -15.33
N ALA A 280 -1.23 11.03 -14.96
CA ALA A 280 -1.24 12.29 -14.23
C ALA A 280 0.08 13.06 -14.33
N ALA A 281 0.01 14.38 -14.18
CA ALA A 281 1.18 15.24 -14.13
C ALA A 281 0.97 16.32 -13.07
N GLY A 282 2.00 16.64 -12.30
CA GLY A 282 2.01 17.75 -11.33
C GLY A 282 1.07 17.58 -10.12
N LEU A 283 0.72 16.35 -9.76
CA LEU A 283 -0.20 16.00 -8.67
C LEU A 283 0.40 14.96 -7.71
N ARG A 284 -0.17 14.87 -6.50
CA ARG A 284 0.03 13.73 -5.59
C ARG A 284 -1.24 12.92 -5.51
N LEU A 285 -1.14 11.59 -5.67
CA LEU A 285 -2.31 10.71 -5.80
C LEU A 285 -2.33 9.61 -4.73
N GLU A 286 -3.53 9.26 -4.26
CA GLU A 286 -3.78 8.14 -3.35
C GLU A 286 -5.12 7.45 -3.68
N ALA A 287 -5.23 6.17 -3.31
CA ALA A 287 -6.47 5.38 -3.33
C ALA A 287 -7.21 5.35 -4.68
N LEU A 288 -6.52 4.96 -5.76
CA LEU A 288 -7.17 4.64 -7.03
C LEU A 288 -8.02 3.37 -6.86
N GLN A 289 -9.34 3.50 -7.02
CA GLN A 289 -10.25 2.38 -6.78
C GLN A 289 -11.47 2.29 -7.70
N PRO A 290 -11.32 1.72 -8.91
CA PRO A 290 -12.45 1.31 -9.74
C PRO A 290 -13.26 0.18 -9.08
N ALA A 291 -14.56 0.35 -8.97
CA ALA A 291 -15.50 -0.59 -8.35
C ALA A 291 -16.75 -0.80 -9.22
N LYS A 292 -17.26 -2.03 -9.25
CA LYS A 292 -18.53 -2.34 -9.91
C LYS A 292 -19.67 -1.80 -9.07
N MET A 293 -20.37 -0.77 -9.54
CA MET A 293 -21.45 -0.12 -8.84
C MET A 293 -22.60 0.21 -9.81
N PRO A 294 -23.66 -0.62 -9.85
CA PRO A 294 -24.85 -0.37 -10.68
C PRO A 294 -25.46 1.01 -10.45
N ALA A 295 -25.54 1.42 -9.19
CA ALA A 295 -25.95 2.75 -8.78
C ALA A 295 -24.76 3.52 -8.19
N ARG A 296 -24.71 4.82 -8.47
CA ARG A 296 -23.77 5.73 -7.82
C ARG A 296 -24.00 5.77 -6.29
N PRO A 297 -22.94 5.96 -5.48
CA PRO A 297 -23.11 6.34 -4.08
C PRO A 297 -23.77 7.73 -3.96
N THR A 298 -24.39 8.00 -2.81
CA THR A 298 -25.07 9.27 -2.52
C THR A 298 -24.58 9.90 -1.21
N GLY A 299 -24.67 11.23 -1.09
CA GLY A 299 -24.25 11.98 0.10
C GLY A 299 -22.82 11.65 0.52
N ASP A 300 -22.61 11.45 1.83
CA ASP A 300 -21.30 11.13 2.42
C ASP A 300 -20.69 9.81 1.88
N ALA A 301 -21.49 8.92 1.30
CA ALA A 301 -20.98 7.68 0.70
C ALA A 301 -20.13 7.93 -0.56
N ILE A 302 -20.25 9.11 -1.19
CA ILE A 302 -19.44 9.49 -2.35
C ILE A 302 -17.97 9.53 -1.96
N THR A 303 -17.62 10.23 -0.89
CA THR A 303 -16.24 10.30 -0.37
C THR A 303 -15.93 9.25 0.70
N GLN A 304 -16.85 8.30 0.94
CA GLN A 304 -16.83 7.37 2.07
C GLN A 304 -16.74 8.07 3.45
N ARG A 305 -17.18 9.32 3.57
CA ARG A 305 -17.11 10.09 4.82
C ARG A 305 -17.94 9.40 5.91
N GLY A 306 -17.40 9.34 7.12
CA GLY A 306 -18.04 8.69 8.26
C GLY A 306 -18.10 7.16 8.20
N ARG A 307 -17.68 6.52 7.09
CA ARG A 307 -17.65 5.05 6.95
C ARG A 307 -16.32 4.44 7.37
N TRP A 308 -15.28 5.24 7.43
CA TRP A 308 -13.95 4.85 7.87
C TRP A 308 -13.31 6.02 8.59
N VAL A 309 -12.28 5.72 9.38
CA VAL A 309 -11.42 6.70 10.03
C VAL A 309 -9.99 6.29 9.75
N ARG A 310 -9.13 7.28 9.45
CA ARG A 310 -7.70 7.03 9.30
C ARG A 310 -7.13 6.57 10.63
N SER A 311 -6.61 5.35 10.65
CA SER A 311 -6.05 4.70 11.83
C SER A 311 -4.63 4.20 11.62
N ALA A 312 -4.03 4.49 10.48
CA ALA A 312 -2.61 4.26 10.21
C ALA A 312 -1.97 5.52 9.61
N TYR A 313 -0.73 5.78 10.00
CA TYR A 313 0.14 6.83 9.49
C TYR A 313 1.43 6.21 9.01
N LEU A 314 1.88 6.61 7.82
CA LEU A 314 3.06 6.05 7.18
C LEU A 314 3.99 7.21 6.83
N ASP A 315 5.24 7.13 7.25
CA ASP A 315 6.27 8.07 6.78
C ASP A 315 6.63 7.80 5.31
N LYS A 316 7.42 8.71 4.71
CA LYS A 316 7.96 8.53 3.36
C LYS A 316 8.66 7.15 3.21
N PRO A 317 8.40 6.44 2.10
CA PRO A 317 9.11 5.20 1.74
C PRO A 317 10.60 5.45 1.47
N ILE A 318 11.48 4.69 2.14
CA ILE A 318 12.95 4.82 1.97
C ILE A 318 13.66 3.51 1.58
N CYS A 319 13.05 2.35 1.83
CA CYS A 319 13.63 1.03 1.51
C CYS A 319 12.84 0.41 0.35
N PRO A 320 13.25 0.64 -0.90
CA PRO A 320 12.57 0.09 -2.05
C PRO A 320 12.85 -1.42 -2.19
N LEU A 321 11.90 -2.14 -2.79
CA LEU A 321 11.92 -3.58 -2.99
C LEU A 321 11.65 -3.89 -4.46
N GLN A 322 12.54 -4.69 -5.06
CA GLN A 322 12.35 -5.26 -6.40
C GLN A 322 11.52 -6.55 -6.38
N THR A 323 11.47 -7.21 -5.21
CA THR A 323 10.64 -8.39 -4.98
C THR A 323 10.03 -8.34 -3.59
N ILE A 324 8.85 -8.92 -3.42
CA ILE A 324 8.21 -9.03 -2.11
C ILE A 324 8.68 -10.33 -1.46
N PRO A 325 9.24 -10.27 -0.24
CA PRO A 325 9.64 -11.48 0.47
C PRO A 325 8.43 -12.34 0.81
N ARG A 326 8.62 -13.66 0.81
CA ARG A 326 7.63 -14.57 1.38
C ARG A 326 7.63 -14.38 2.89
N VAL A 327 6.45 -14.17 3.45
CA VAL A 327 6.27 -13.96 4.89
C VAL A 327 5.43 -15.09 5.48
N THR A 328 5.72 -15.42 6.73
CA THR A 328 5.00 -16.43 7.52
C THR A 328 4.79 -15.88 8.93
N GLY A 329 3.76 -16.36 9.62
CA GLY A 329 3.43 -15.90 10.97
C GLY A 329 2.30 -14.86 10.98
N THR A 330 2.22 -14.13 12.08
CA THR A 330 1.22 -13.08 12.30
C THR A 330 1.65 -11.75 11.67
N THR A 331 0.68 -10.87 11.46
CA THR A 331 0.95 -9.53 10.94
C THR A 331 1.90 -8.74 11.85
N TRP A 332 1.76 -8.87 13.17
CA TRP A 332 2.65 -8.24 14.15
C TRP A 332 4.10 -8.71 14.01
N GLU A 333 4.32 -10.03 13.94
CA GLU A 333 5.66 -10.62 13.81
C GLU A 333 6.34 -10.11 12.53
N VAL A 334 5.63 -10.17 11.40
CA VAL A 334 6.18 -9.72 10.11
C VAL A 334 6.45 -8.22 10.10
N LEU A 335 5.56 -7.40 10.65
CA LEU A 335 5.81 -5.96 10.77
C LEU A 335 7.03 -5.66 11.66
N THR A 336 7.22 -6.42 12.73
CA THR A 336 8.37 -6.29 13.64
C THR A 336 9.67 -6.70 12.95
N GLU A 337 9.65 -7.78 12.17
CA GLU A 337 10.80 -8.20 11.36
C GLU A 337 11.17 -7.14 10.31
N ILE A 338 10.17 -6.61 9.57
CA ILE A 338 10.41 -5.55 8.60
C ILE A 338 10.95 -4.29 9.31
N ALA A 339 10.40 -3.94 10.47
CA ALA A 339 10.85 -2.80 11.24
C ALA A 339 12.31 -2.96 11.68
N SER A 340 12.67 -4.12 12.24
CA SER A 340 14.04 -4.46 12.63
C SER A 340 15.00 -4.44 11.43
N ALA A 341 14.62 -5.04 10.31
CA ALA A 341 15.46 -5.12 9.12
C ALA A 341 15.71 -3.75 8.47
N THR A 342 14.79 -2.81 8.64
CA THR A 342 14.89 -1.47 8.04
C THR A 342 15.22 -0.38 9.04
N LEU A 343 15.48 -0.70 10.31
CA LEU A 343 15.59 0.26 11.42
C LEU A 343 14.37 1.22 11.52
N SER A 344 13.22 0.75 11.03
CA SER A 344 11.94 1.45 11.16
C SER A 344 11.32 1.14 12.53
N THR A 345 10.25 1.85 12.86
CA THR A 345 9.51 1.66 14.12
C THR A 345 8.02 1.59 13.84
N LEU A 346 7.37 0.65 14.52
CA LEU A 346 5.91 0.51 14.55
C LEU A 346 5.42 0.99 15.92
N GLU A 347 4.62 2.05 15.94
CA GLU A 347 4.05 2.62 17.17
C GLU A 347 2.54 2.37 17.21
N LEU A 348 2.03 1.83 18.31
CA LEU A 348 0.60 1.82 18.64
C LEU A 348 0.34 2.92 19.66
N ARG A 349 -0.50 3.89 19.31
CA ARG A 349 -0.86 5.01 20.20
C ARG A 349 -2.09 4.67 21.04
N GLU A 350 -2.27 5.42 22.12
CA GLU A 350 -3.39 5.26 23.06
C GLU A 350 -4.77 5.39 22.40
N ASP A 351 -4.87 6.15 21.29
CA ASP A 351 -6.10 6.31 20.53
C ASP A 351 -6.36 5.16 19.53
N GLY A 352 -5.53 4.13 19.54
CA GLY A 352 -5.59 2.99 18.63
C GLY A 352 -5.05 3.28 17.22
N THR A 353 -4.38 4.43 17.02
CA THR A 353 -3.72 4.72 15.74
C THR A 353 -2.36 4.05 15.66
N VAL A 354 -2.05 3.49 14.50
CA VAL A 354 -0.76 2.90 14.17
C VAL A 354 0.10 3.94 13.46
N ARG A 355 1.38 4.04 13.80
CA ARG A 355 2.34 4.85 13.07
C ARG A 355 3.55 4.03 12.66
N TRP A 356 3.78 3.94 11.36
CA TRP A 356 5.00 3.42 10.77
C TRP A 356 5.98 4.57 10.55
N ARG A 357 7.10 4.57 11.27
CA ARG A 357 8.15 5.57 11.06
C ARG A 357 9.41 4.96 10.52
N ASN A 358 9.99 5.62 9.54
CA ASN A 358 11.25 5.20 8.95
C ASN A 358 12.45 5.67 9.82
N PRO A 359 13.67 5.15 9.59
CA PRO A 359 14.90 5.54 10.30
C PRO A 359 15.21 7.04 10.34
N THR A 360 14.72 7.81 9.35
CA THR A 360 15.05 9.25 9.25
C THR A 360 14.52 10.05 10.43
N ARG A 361 13.57 9.50 11.21
CA ARG A 361 13.14 10.08 12.49
C ARG A 361 14.28 10.35 13.47
N PHE A 362 15.36 9.57 13.39
CA PHE A 362 16.54 9.69 14.25
C PHE A 362 17.68 10.47 13.58
N ALA A 363 17.47 10.97 12.36
CA ALA A 363 18.50 11.71 11.62
C ALA A 363 18.75 13.10 12.21
N SER A 364 17.76 13.69 12.88
CA SER A 364 17.87 14.99 13.54
C SER A 364 17.76 14.85 15.05
N VAL A 365 18.79 15.30 15.76
CA VAL A 365 18.72 15.48 17.21
C VAL A 365 17.72 16.62 17.48
N PRO A 366 16.72 16.44 18.37
CA PRO A 366 15.85 17.53 18.78
C PRO A 366 16.68 18.71 19.30
N ALA A 367 16.50 19.90 18.72
CA ALA A 367 17.25 21.09 19.10
C ALA A 367 16.84 21.66 20.47
N THR A 368 15.66 21.27 20.94
CA THR A 368 15.06 21.71 22.20
C THR A 368 14.61 20.50 22.99
N THR A 369 14.87 20.51 24.29
CA THR A 369 14.28 19.55 25.23
C THR A 369 12.77 19.75 25.29
N ASP A 370 11.99 18.69 25.08
CA ASP A 370 10.53 18.73 25.17
C ASP A 370 10.04 19.02 26.60
N LEU A 371 10.77 18.52 27.59
CA LEU A 371 10.49 18.73 29.01
C LEU A 371 11.79 18.72 29.80
N THR A 372 11.96 19.70 30.68
CA THR A 372 13.02 19.69 31.69
C THR A 372 12.41 19.20 32.99
N VAL A 373 12.80 18.00 33.42
CA VAL A 373 12.42 17.44 34.73
C VAL A 373 13.59 17.55 35.69
N THR A 374 13.29 17.90 36.94
CA THR A 374 14.30 18.05 37.99
C THR A 374 14.11 17.00 39.07
N SER A 375 15.22 16.46 39.58
CA SER A 375 15.20 15.51 40.70
C SER A 375 14.67 16.12 42.01
N ALA A 376 14.72 17.45 42.14
CA ALA A 376 14.24 18.15 43.32
C ALA A 376 12.71 18.23 43.43
N ARG A 377 11.98 18.13 42.32
CA ARG A 377 10.52 18.40 42.30
C ARG A 377 9.69 17.40 41.50
N ASP A 378 10.23 16.88 40.40
CA ASP A 378 9.41 16.22 39.38
C ASP A 378 9.63 14.69 39.33
N ILE A 379 10.76 14.22 39.87
CA ILE A 379 11.16 12.80 39.79
C ILE A 379 11.06 12.18 41.18
N ALA A 380 10.02 11.38 41.41
CA ALA A 380 9.82 10.67 42.68
C ALA A 380 10.83 9.51 42.88
N ALA A 381 11.24 8.86 41.79
CA ALA A 381 12.27 7.83 41.76
C ALA A 381 12.86 7.73 40.35
N LEU A 382 14.16 7.48 40.25
CA LEU A 382 14.87 7.24 39.00
C LEU A 382 15.68 5.95 39.13
N THR A 383 15.39 4.97 38.28
CA THR A 383 16.21 3.77 38.14
C THR A 383 17.12 3.95 36.93
N ILE A 384 18.43 3.97 37.16
CA ILE A 384 19.44 3.98 36.11
C ILE A 384 20.05 2.59 36.08
N THR A 385 20.06 1.96 34.91
CA THR A 385 20.72 0.68 34.67
C THR A 385 21.78 0.86 33.61
N ASP A 386 23.04 0.73 34.01
CA ASP A 386 24.16 0.66 33.08
C ASP A 386 24.44 -0.81 32.76
N GLU A 387 24.36 -1.20 31.49
CA GLU A 387 24.62 -2.57 31.05
C GLU A 387 25.87 -2.63 30.18
N ILE A 388 26.97 -3.08 30.79
CA ILE A 388 28.24 -3.31 30.08
C ILE A 388 28.19 -4.57 29.19
N ASP A 389 27.27 -5.49 29.50
CA ASP A 389 27.15 -6.77 28.79
C ASP A 389 26.52 -6.63 27.41
N ALA A 390 25.91 -5.49 27.08
CA ALA A 390 25.46 -5.17 25.72
C ALA A 390 26.57 -4.49 24.88
N CYS A 391 27.60 -3.94 25.52
CA CYS A 391 28.74 -3.32 24.85
C CYS A 391 29.68 -4.40 24.31
N ARG A 392 29.71 -4.55 22.98
CA ARG A 392 30.63 -5.48 22.30
C ARG A 392 31.83 -4.71 21.77
N ASN A 393 33.04 -5.08 22.18
CA ASN A 393 34.28 -4.50 21.67
C ASN A 393 34.49 -4.76 20.16
N GLN A 394 33.90 -5.85 19.64
CA GLN A 394 33.91 -6.19 18.23
C GLN A 394 32.60 -6.91 17.87
N VAL A 395 31.94 -6.44 16.84
CA VAL A 395 30.81 -7.13 16.20
C VAL A 395 31.26 -7.54 14.80
N LYS A 396 31.32 -8.85 14.53
CA LYS A 396 31.50 -9.39 13.18
C LYS A 396 30.15 -9.93 12.72
N ALA A 397 29.48 -9.20 11.84
CA ALA A 397 28.30 -9.70 11.16
C ALA A 397 28.75 -10.26 9.80
N PRO A 398 28.49 -11.55 9.49
CA PRO A 398 28.61 -12.00 8.11
C PRO A 398 27.62 -11.21 7.28
N TRP A 399 28.07 -10.68 6.15
CA TRP A 399 27.20 -10.04 5.17
C TRP A 399 27.32 -10.80 3.86
N GLU A 400 26.21 -10.94 3.17
CA GLU A 400 26.17 -11.51 1.84
C GLU A 400 25.91 -10.38 0.86
N SER A 401 26.76 -10.27 -0.18
CA SER A 401 26.50 -9.33 -1.26
C SER A 401 25.48 -9.97 -2.20
N TRP A 402 24.37 -9.26 -2.41
CA TRP A 402 23.40 -9.61 -3.45
C TRP A 402 23.56 -8.72 -4.69
N GLN A 403 24.60 -7.86 -4.72
CA GLN A 403 24.92 -7.06 -5.89
C GLN A 403 25.43 -7.96 -7.02
N GLY A 404 24.79 -7.89 -8.18
CA GLY A 404 25.20 -8.67 -9.36
C GLY A 404 24.57 -10.06 -9.46
N MET A 405 23.65 -10.44 -8.56
CA MET A 405 22.84 -11.64 -8.81
C MET A 405 21.96 -11.42 -10.02
N GLU A 406 22.28 -12.14 -11.09
CA GLU A 406 21.39 -12.32 -12.20
C GLU A 406 20.32 -13.33 -11.78
N MET A 407 19.05 -13.01 -12.02
CA MET A 407 18.03 -14.04 -11.99
C MET A 407 18.37 -15.02 -13.11
N ASP A 408 18.69 -16.27 -12.78
CA ASP A 408 18.78 -17.33 -13.78
C ASP A 408 17.54 -17.24 -14.68
N GLY A 409 17.78 -16.93 -15.96
CA GLY A 409 16.82 -16.37 -16.92
C GLY A 409 15.64 -17.26 -17.31
N GLU A 410 15.33 -18.31 -16.57
CA GLU A 410 14.12 -19.08 -16.77
C GLU A 410 13.03 -18.59 -15.83
N ALA A 411 12.40 -17.48 -16.21
CA ALA A 411 11.00 -17.26 -15.88
C ALA A 411 10.18 -18.33 -16.61
N GLY A 412 10.23 -19.58 -16.13
CA GLY A 412 9.39 -20.65 -16.61
C GLY A 412 7.95 -20.26 -16.38
N SER A 413 7.27 -19.80 -17.42
CA SER A 413 5.82 -19.65 -17.39
C SER A 413 5.23 -21.04 -17.16
N TYR A 414 4.72 -21.29 -15.95
CA TYR A 414 3.97 -22.51 -15.70
C TYR A 414 2.59 -22.35 -16.35
N ILE A 415 2.44 -22.89 -17.55
CA ILE A 415 1.13 -23.07 -18.17
C ILE A 415 0.59 -24.39 -17.62
N ASP A 416 -0.32 -24.32 -16.65
CA ASP A 416 -1.10 -25.50 -16.25
C ASP A 416 -2.10 -25.81 -17.37
N THR A 417 -1.72 -26.71 -18.27
CA THR A 417 -2.58 -27.17 -19.37
C THR A 417 -3.55 -28.27 -18.92
N THR A 418 -3.46 -28.73 -17.66
CA THR A 418 -4.25 -29.85 -17.15
C THR A 418 -5.55 -29.37 -16.49
N VAL A 419 -6.67 -29.56 -17.18
CA VAL A 419 -8.00 -29.48 -16.55
C VAL A 419 -8.16 -30.70 -15.64
N ARG A 420 -8.17 -30.48 -14.31
CA ARG A 420 -8.43 -31.53 -13.32
C ARG A 420 -9.86 -31.43 -12.83
N THR A 421 -10.64 -32.48 -13.03
CA THR A 421 -12.00 -32.58 -12.50
C THR A 421 -11.93 -32.78 -10.99
N LEU A 422 -12.46 -31.84 -10.21
CA LEU A 422 -12.57 -31.95 -8.76
C LEU A 422 -13.94 -32.54 -8.40
N ALA A 423 -13.95 -33.63 -7.62
CA ALA A 423 -15.18 -34.13 -7.04
C ALA A 423 -15.70 -33.14 -5.98
N ALA A 424 -17.03 -33.06 -5.81
CA ALA A 424 -17.63 -32.23 -4.77
C ALA A 424 -17.10 -32.64 -3.38
N GLY A 425 -16.51 -31.69 -2.66
CA GLY A 425 -15.90 -31.92 -1.34
C GLY A 425 -14.42 -32.30 -1.35
N ALA A 426 -13.77 -32.42 -2.50
CA ALA A 426 -12.33 -32.68 -2.56
C ALA A 426 -11.51 -31.41 -2.29
N ASN A 427 -10.54 -31.51 -1.37
CA ASN A 427 -9.55 -30.45 -1.14
C ASN A 427 -8.58 -30.37 -2.32
N VAL A 428 -8.30 -29.16 -2.80
CA VAL A 428 -7.28 -28.92 -3.82
C VAL A 428 -5.89 -29.05 -3.18
N PRO A 429 -5.06 -30.04 -3.55
CA PRO A 429 -3.67 -30.04 -3.13
C PRO A 429 -2.97 -28.91 -3.90
N ARG A 430 -2.64 -27.81 -3.20
CA ARG A 430 -1.67 -26.84 -3.72
C ARG A 430 -0.37 -27.62 -3.97
N ALA A 431 0.06 -27.70 -5.22
CA ALA A 431 1.38 -28.21 -5.54
C ALA A 431 2.44 -27.34 -4.84
N ARG A 432 2.96 -27.83 -3.70
CA ARG A 432 4.26 -27.42 -3.18
C ARG A 432 5.29 -28.08 -4.09
N GLY A 433 5.61 -27.43 -5.20
CA GLY A 433 6.55 -27.99 -6.18
C GLY A 433 6.65 -27.13 -7.42
N GLY A 434 7.08 -25.88 -7.27
CA GLY A 434 7.81 -25.19 -8.33
C GLY A 434 9.27 -25.10 -7.88
N PRO A 435 10.26 -25.10 -8.79
CA PRO A 435 11.61 -24.75 -8.38
C PRO A 435 11.51 -23.38 -7.72
N GLY A 436 11.94 -23.29 -6.46
CA GLY A 436 12.13 -21.99 -5.86
C GLY A 436 12.99 -21.18 -6.81
N ILE A 437 12.73 -19.88 -6.90
CA ILE A 437 13.75 -18.96 -7.39
C ILE A 437 14.92 -19.13 -6.41
N GLY A 438 15.83 -20.02 -6.76
CA GLY A 438 16.98 -20.39 -5.96
C GLY A 438 17.99 -19.29 -6.12
N LEU A 439 17.80 -18.19 -5.40
CA LEU A 439 18.83 -17.18 -5.33
C LEU A 439 19.96 -17.79 -4.49
N ARG A 440 21.07 -18.12 -5.13
CA ARG A 440 22.30 -18.54 -4.44
C ARG A 440 23.26 -17.37 -4.42
N PRO A 441 23.69 -16.90 -3.24
CA PRO A 441 24.80 -15.98 -3.18
C PRO A 441 26.08 -16.62 -3.69
N ASP A 442 26.81 -15.86 -4.50
CA ASP A 442 28.21 -16.16 -4.79
C ASP A 442 28.95 -16.15 -3.45
N GLN A 443 29.36 -17.33 -3.01
CA GLN A 443 30.32 -17.44 -1.92
C GLN A 443 31.64 -16.91 -2.47
N HIS A 444 31.91 -15.62 -2.24
CA HIS A 444 33.24 -15.07 -2.39
C HIS A 444 34.13 -15.75 -1.33
N THR A 445 34.71 -16.89 -1.69
CA THR A 445 35.83 -17.45 -0.95
C THR A 445 36.97 -16.47 -1.06
N ASP A 446 37.37 -15.86 0.06
CA ASP A 446 38.65 -15.16 0.20
C ASP A 446 39.78 -16.14 -0.08
N ALA A 447 40.15 -16.27 -1.35
CA ALA A 447 41.37 -16.95 -1.80
C ALA A 447 42.57 -16.00 -1.60
N GLY A 448 42.85 -15.66 -0.34
CA GLY A 448 44.08 -15.00 0.07
C GLY A 448 45.13 -16.05 0.42
N ARG A 449 46.06 -16.33 -0.50
CA ARG A 449 47.27 -17.11 -0.24
C ARG A 449 48.03 -16.53 0.97
N GLY A 450 48.04 -17.26 2.07
CA GLY A 450 48.90 -17.02 3.23
C GLY A 450 49.28 -18.35 3.85
N THR A 451 50.51 -18.78 3.59
CA THR A 451 51.17 -20.02 4.04
C THR A 451 50.79 -20.46 5.46
N ALA A 452 50.04 -21.57 5.57
CA ALA A 452 49.89 -22.31 6.81
C ALA A 452 51.17 -23.10 7.09
N ARG A 453 52.01 -22.61 8.01
CA ARG A 453 52.97 -23.46 8.72
C ARG A 453 52.24 -24.17 9.87
N SER A 454 52.25 -25.48 9.78
CA SER A 454 51.97 -26.42 10.86
C SER A 454 52.73 -26.05 12.15
N CYS A 455 52.02 -25.94 13.26
CA CYS A 455 52.55 -26.14 14.61
C CYS A 455 51.51 -26.90 15.44
N THR A 456 51.85 -28.15 15.71
CA THR A 456 51.24 -29.05 16.67
C THR A 456 51.48 -28.59 18.11
N ASN A 457 50.57 -29.06 18.99
CA ASN A 457 50.71 -29.23 20.44
C ASN A 457 50.98 -27.98 21.31
N SER A 458 50.06 -27.67 22.22
CA SER A 458 50.14 -28.12 23.62
C SER A 458 49.21 -27.28 24.52
N ARG A 459 48.45 -27.98 25.37
CA ARG A 459 47.78 -27.39 26.55
C ARG A 459 48.84 -26.93 27.55
N PRO A 460 48.52 -25.93 28.39
CA PRO A 460 48.94 -25.98 29.78
C PRO A 460 47.75 -25.98 30.74
N ARG A 461 47.91 -26.82 31.78
CA ARG A 461 47.19 -26.83 33.05
C ARG A 461 48.08 -26.11 34.10
N LEU A 462 47.46 -25.80 35.25
CA LEU A 462 48.00 -25.25 36.51
C LEU A 462 47.94 -23.71 36.59
N GLY A 463 47.58 -23.07 37.70
CA GLY A 463 47.35 -23.53 39.07
C GLY A 463 47.36 -22.30 40.00
N SER A 464 46.63 -22.39 41.10
CA SER A 464 46.43 -21.39 42.16
C SER A 464 47.70 -20.89 42.87
N LYS A 465 47.73 -19.62 43.33
CA LYS A 465 48.02 -19.21 44.72
C LYS A 465 47.84 -17.70 44.98
N ALA A 466 47.60 -17.40 46.26
CA ALA A 466 47.08 -16.19 46.89
C ALA A 466 48.08 -15.02 47.07
N GLY A 467 47.55 -13.81 47.33
CA GLY A 467 48.19 -12.80 48.22
C GLY A 467 47.99 -11.31 47.82
N PRO A 468 47.84 -10.34 48.77
CA PRO A 468 47.03 -9.12 48.55
C PRO A 468 47.74 -7.73 48.66
N ARG A 469 47.02 -6.68 48.21
CA ARG A 469 47.08 -5.21 48.55
C ARG A 469 48.29 -4.36 48.05
N PRO A 470 48.23 -2.99 48.02
CA PRO A 470 47.12 -1.99 48.08
C PRO A 470 47.26 -0.85 46.98
N PRO A 471 46.46 0.25 47.00
CA PRO A 471 46.23 1.11 45.84
C PRO A 471 47.19 2.31 45.74
N GLY A 472 47.43 2.78 44.51
CA GLY A 472 48.19 3.99 44.21
C GLY A 472 47.41 4.89 43.26
N SER A 473 47.07 6.08 43.76
CA SER A 473 46.60 7.26 43.04
C SER A 473 47.57 7.69 41.93
N ALA A 474 47.06 8.07 40.77
CA ALA A 474 47.78 8.92 39.84
C ALA A 474 46.81 9.87 39.13
N ASP A 475 47.02 11.15 39.38
CA ASP A 475 46.42 12.29 38.71
C ASP A 475 46.58 12.21 37.19
N CYS A 476 45.52 12.57 36.47
CA CYS A 476 45.56 12.85 35.04
C CYS A 476 45.51 14.36 34.81
N SER A 477 46.66 14.96 34.51
CA SER A 477 46.77 16.25 33.83
C SER A 477 47.82 16.13 32.73
N ALA A 478 47.39 16.21 31.47
CA ALA A 478 48.08 16.91 30.38
C ALA A 478 47.43 16.60 29.02
N THR A 479 46.71 17.59 28.51
CA THR A 479 46.78 18.15 27.15
C THR A 479 47.84 17.53 26.22
N ARG A 480 47.39 16.96 25.09
CA ARG A 480 48.08 17.09 23.79
C ARG A 480 47.20 16.62 22.63
N ALA A 481 46.97 17.52 21.68
CA ALA A 481 46.53 17.19 20.33
C ALA A 481 47.62 16.35 19.61
N PRO A 482 47.26 15.61 18.55
CA PRO A 482 47.72 16.09 17.25
C PRO A 482 46.76 15.83 16.06
N SER A 483 46.76 16.80 15.14
CA SER A 483 46.69 16.70 13.67
C SER A 483 45.75 15.68 13.00
N ARG A 484 44.73 16.21 12.32
CA ARG A 484 43.97 15.56 11.24
C ARG A 484 44.81 15.45 9.95
N PRO A 485 44.78 14.33 9.21
CA PRO A 485 45.03 14.35 7.78
C PRO A 485 43.73 14.65 7.01
N ARG A 486 43.80 15.60 6.07
CA ARG A 486 42.83 15.78 4.98
C ARG A 486 43.11 14.74 3.90
N CYS A 487 42.08 14.01 3.47
CA CYS A 487 42.07 13.35 2.16
C CYS A 487 41.12 14.12 1.23
N SER A 488 41.66 14.53 0.09
CA SER A 488 40.98 15.20 -1.01
C SER A 488 40.24 14.17 -1.88
N GLU A 489 38.94 14.34 -2.07
CA GLU A 489 38.18 13.61 -3.07
C GLU A 489 38.31 14.28 -4.44
N THR A 490 38.96 13.58 -5.37
CA THR A 490 38.98 13.90 -6.79
C THR A 490 37.73 13.32 -7.45
N SER A 491 36.91 14.21 -7.97
CA SER A 491 35.77 13.93 -8.85
C SER A 491 36.19 13.15 -10.10
N ARG A 492 35.56 12.00 -10.36
CA ARG A 492 35.46 11.41 -11.70
C ARG A 492 34.01 11.12 -12.03
N SER A 493 33.45 11.99 -12.86
CA SER A 493 32.23 11.79 -13.61
C SER A 493 32.43 10.74 -14.72
N CYS A 494 31.54 9.76 -14.82
CA CYS A 494 31.38 8.92 -16.01
C CYS A 494 30.08 9.30 -16.75
N PRO A 495 30.10 9.42 -18.09
CA PRO A 495 28.93 9.84 -18.86
C PRO A 495 28.03 8.65 -19.20
N ILE A 496 26.72 8.81 -19.03
CA ILE A 496 25.71 7.86 -19.51
C ILE A 496 25.42 8.17 -20.99
N ARG A 497 25.72 7.21 -21.87
CA ARG A 497 25.29 7.18 -23.27
C ARG A 497 23.81 6.79 -23.32
N ALA A 498 22.98 7.64 -23.92
CA ALA A 498 21.63 7.30 -24.31
C ALA A 498 21.65 6.46 -25.59
N SER A 499 21.01 5.29 -25.59
CA SER A 499 20.68 4.54 -26.79
C SER A 499 19.16 4.50 -26.97
N ASN A 500 18.69 5.10 -28.05
CA ASN A 500 17.32 5.03 -28.52
C ASN A 500 17.06 3.62 -29.07
N TRP A 501 16.04 2.94 -28.56
CA TRP A 501 15.50 1.72 -29.16
C TRP A 501 13.99 1.90 -29.38
N ALA A 502 13.62 2.04 -30.65
CA ALA A 502 12.26 1.91 -31.12
C ALA A 502 11.89 0.42 -31.09
N THR A 503 10.73 0.07 -30.52
CA THR A 503 10.23 -1.30 -30.54
C THR A 503 8.96 -1.38 -31.39
N SER A 504 9.09 -2.08 -32.52
CA SER A 504 8.04 -2.50 -33.42
C SER A 504 7.20 -3.63 -32.81
N TYR A 505 5.87 -3.53 -32.92
CA TYR A 505 4.91 -4.56 -32.56
C TYR A 505 4.94 -5.71 -33.56
N ALA A 506 5.08 -6.95 -33.09
CA ALA A 506 4.82 -8.16 -33.85
C ALA A 506 3.63 -8.91 -33.20
N SER A 507 2.54 -9.01 -33.95
CA SER A 507 1.34 -9.78 -33.65
C SER A 507 1.60 -11.28 -33.82
N SER A 508 1.36 -12.06 -32.77
CA SER A 508 1.40 -13.52 -32.79
C SER A 508 -0.03 -14.07 -32.83
N THR A 509 -0.42 -14.62 -33.97
CA THR A 509 -1.65 -15.41 -34.18
C THR A 509 -1.50 -16.82 -33.62
N ALA A 510 -2.48 -17.28 -32.83
CA ALA A 510 -2.62 -18.68 -32.42
C ALA A 510 -4.06 -19.19 -32.70
N PRO A 511 -4.24 -20.52 -32.91
CA PRO A 511 -5.26 -21.04 -33.81
C PRO A 511 -6.62 -21.36 -33.15
N ALA A 512 -7.64 -21.37 -34.00
CA ALA A 512 -9.04 -21.63 -33.68
C ALA A 512 -9.29 -23.04 -33.09
N LEU A 513 -10.04 -23.10 -31.99
CA LEU A 513 -10.62 -24.34 -31.46
C LEU A 513 -12.15 -24.31 -31.56
N ARG A 514 -12.67 -25.31 -32.26
CA ARG A 514 -14.09 -25.57 -32.54
C ARG A 514 -14.87 -25.84 -31.25
N SER A 515 -16.04 -25.21 -31.16
CA SER A 515 -17.10 -25.44 -30.18
C SER A 515 -17.83 -26.77 -30.39
N THR A 516 -18.14 -27.48 -29.31
CA THR A 516 -19.31 -28.39 -29.24
C THR A 516 -20.08 -28.15 -27.94
N PRO A 517 -21.43 -28.18 -27.96
CA PRO A 517 -22.26 -27.79 -26.82
C PRO A 517 -22.60 -29.00 -25.94
N ARG A 518 -22.74 -28.78 -24.62
CA ARG A 518 -23.38 -29.74 -23.71
C ARG A 518 -24.42 -29.05 -22.82
N PRO A 519 -25.46 -29.80 -22.40
CA PRO A 519 -26.79 -29.27 -22.13
C PRO A 519 -27.05 -29.01 -20.65
N GLY A 520 -28.14 -28.26 -20.43
CA GLY A 520 -28.49 -27.61 -19.17
C GLY A 520 -28.77 -28.53 -18.00
N TRP A 521 -28.47 -28.00 -16.81
CA TRP A 521 -28.93 -28.49 -15.53
C TRP A 521 -29.81 -27.41 -14.90
N SER A 522 -31.11 -27.72 -14.79
CA SER A 522 -32.13 -26.96 -14.11
C SER A 522 -31.99 -27.12 -12.59
N ALA A 523 -31.85 -26.01 -11.86
CA ALA A 523 -31.87 -26.00 -10.41
C ALA A 523 -33.30 -25.87 -9.89
N SER A 524 -33.68 -26.84 -9.05
CA SER A 524 -34.94 -26.96 -8.34
C SER A 524 -35.18 -25.82 -7.35
N ALA A 525 -36.45 -25.46 -7.23
CA ALA A 525 -37.00 -24.53 -6.25
C ALA A 525 -36.90 -25.09 -4.82
N LEU A 526 -36.64 -24.19 -3.85
CA LEU A 526 -36.95 -24.40 -2.44
C LEU A 526 -37.77 -23.21 -1.90
N PRO A 527 -38.69 -23.46 -0.94
CA PRO A 527 -39.84 -22.61 -0.67
C PRO A 527 -39.57 -21.48 0.35
N ARG A 528 -40.35 -20.41 0.22
CA ARG A 528 -40.39 -19.25 1.13
C ARG A 528 -40.95 -19.63 2.51
N PRO A 529 -40.42 -19.08 3.62
CA PRO A 529 -41.11 -19.11 4.91
C PRO A 529 -42.10 -17.95 5.07
N ASN A 530 -43.21 -18.29 5.70
CA ASN A 530 -44.39 -17.49 6.03
C ASN A 530 -44.07 -16.23 6.86
N ARG A 531 -44.72 -15.12 6.47
CA ARG A 531 -44.95 -13.96 7.34
C ARG A 531 -46.13 -14.26 8.25
N GLY A 532 -45.88 -14.38 9.55
CA GLY A 532 -46.89 -14.38 10.60
C GLY A 532 -46.71 -13.20 11.54
N SER A 533 -47.66 -12.28 11.52
CA SER A 533 -48.02 -11.36 12.60
C SER A 533 -49.53 -11.13 12.43
N PRO A 534 -50.36 -10.97 13.47
CA PRO A 534 -50.20 -9.84 14.39
C PRO A 534 -50.79 -9.97 15.83
N ARG A 535 -50.56 -8.90 16.63
CA ARG A 535 -51.23 -8.48 17.91
C ARG A 535 -50.91 -9.34 19.15
N ARG A 536 -50.63 -8.81 20.34
CA ARG A 536 -50.93 -7.53 21.03
C ARG A 536 -49.68 -6.99 21.73
#